data_AF-A0A525IHV8-F1
#
_entry.id   AF-A0A525IHV8-F1
#
_cell.length_a   1.000
_cell.length_b   1.000
_cell.length_c   1.000
_cell.angle_alpha   90.00
_cell.angle_beta   90.00
_cell.angle_gamma   90.00
#
_symmetry.space_group_name_H-M   'P 1'
#
loop_
_entity.id
_entity.type
_entity.pdbx_description
1 polymer ?
#
loop_
_entity_poly.entity_id
_entity_poly.type
_entity_poly.pdbx_seq_one_letter_code
_entity_poly.pdbx_strand_id
1 'polypeptide(L)'
;GRLYPSLVANPDYTAIAGERHRQRLVDLIEEARSAGARIQDVNPASESFVGSRKLPPTLILGVPAATRLMREEIFGPLLPIVEYDDVGDAIAHVNGGERPLALYWFGRDPARRERVLRETIAGGVTINDCLFHLAQEHQPYGGVGASGMGVYHGEWGFRTFSQMKPVFHQSNLSGVALLRPPYGKMFDLVVAALKRIA
;
A
#
# COMPACT_ATOMS: atom_id res chain seq x y z
N GLY A 1 -28.20 1.15 -7.23
CA GLY A 1 -27.86 2.45 -6.63
C GLY A 1 -28.69 2.77 -5.39
N ARG A 2 -28.68 1.92 -4.35
CA ARG A 2 -29.39 2.24 -3.09
C ARG A 2 -28.57 3.17 -2.19
N LEU A 3 -27.23 3.10 -2.26
CA LEU A 3 -26.33 3.98 -1.51
C LEU A 3 -26.22 5.36 -2.17
N TYR A 4 -26.01 5.40 -3.48
CA TYR A 4 -25.97 6.63 -4.28
C TYR A 4 -27.07 6.57 -5.35
N PRO A 5 -28.28 7.10 -5.10
CA PRO A 5 -29.37 7.11 -6.08
C PRO A 5 -29.17 8.20 -7.15
N SER A 6 -28.44 9.27 -6.82
CA SER A 6 -27.97 10.33 -7.72
C SER A 6 -26.52 10.70 -7.37
N LEU A 7 -25.83 11.36 -8.29
CA LEU A 7 -24.40 11.63 -8.23
C LEU A 7 -24.07 13.12 -8.41
N VAL A 8 -24.68 13.81 -9.39
CA VAL A 8 -24.24 15.15 -9.80
C VAL A 8 -24.51 16.18 -8.71
N ALA A 9 -25.75 16.27 -8.24
CA ALA A 9 -26.15 17.16 -7.15
C ALA A 9 -25.97 16.55 -5.75
N ASN A 10 -25.52 15.28 -5.66
CA ASN A 10 -25.39 14.58 -4.39
C ASN A 10 -24.19 15.11 -3.58
N PRO A 11 -24.39 15.63 -2.35
CA PRO A 11 -23.31 16.14 -1.51
C PRO A 11 -22.35 15.05 -1.00
N ASP A 12 -22.81 13.80 -0.90
CA ASP A 12 -22.01 12.66 -0.43
C ASP A 12 -21.14 12.05 -1.53
N TYR A 13 -21.27 12.53 -2.76
CA TYR A 13 -20.45 12.13 -3.89
C TYR A 13 -19.53 13.28 -4.31
N THR A 14 -18.22 13.06 -4.25
CA THR A 14 -17.22 14.10 -4.46
C THR A 14 -16.91 14.32 -5.95
N ALA A 15 -16.16 15.38 -6.25
CA ALA A 15 -15.76 15.74 -7.60
C ALA A 15 -14.25 15.58 -7.79
N ILE A 16 -13.83 15.43 -9.05
CA ILE A 16 -12.40 15.40 -9.39
C ILE A 16 -11.76 16.74 -9.06
N ALA A 17 -10.53 16.69 -8.53
CA ALA A 17 -9.83 17.84 -7.95
C ALA A 17 -9.69 19.04 -8.91
N GLY A 18 -9.57 18.80 -10.22
CA GLY A 18 -9.49 19.85 -11.22
C GLY A 18 -9.73 19.35 -12.64
N GLU A 19 -9.93 20.27 -13.57
CA GLU A 19 -10.33 19.96 -14.94
C GLU A 19 -9.29 19.12 -15.69
N ARG A 20 -7.99 19.40 -15.48
CA ARG A 20 -6.90 18.60 -16.06
C ARG A 20 -6.98 17.12 -15.65
N HIS A 21 -7.26 16.84 -14.38
CA HIS A 21 -7.38 15.46 -13.88
C HIS A 21 -8.65 14.79 -14.39
N ARG A 22 -9.76 15.55 -14.47
CA ARG A 22 -11.01 15.08 -15.06
C ARG A 22 -10.81 14.69 -16.52
N GLN A 23 -10.20 15.56 -17.32
CA GLN A 23 -9.92 15.29 -18.72
C GLN A 23 -9.02 14.07 -18.91
N ARG A 24 -7.95 13.95 -18.11
CA ARG A 24 -7.08 12.76 -18.15
C ARG A 24 -7.88 11.47 -17.94
N LEU A 25 -8.82 11.43 -16.98
CA LEU A 25 -9.66 10.25 -16.73
C LEU A 25 -10.60 9.95 -17.90
N VAL A 26 -11.17 10.98 -18.53
CA VAL A 26 -11.97 10.82 -19.75
C VAL A 26 -11.13 10.24 -20.88
N ASP A 27 -9.91 10.73 -21.07
CA ASP A 27 -8.99 10.23 -22.09
C ASP A 27 -8.63 8.74 -21.85
N LEU A 28 -8.45 8.34 -20.58
CA LEU A 28 -8.23 6.93 -20.23
C LEU A 28 -9.43 6.03 -20.56
N ILE A 29 -10.66 6.52 -20.34
CA ILE A 29 -11.88 5.78 -20.71
C ILE A 29 -11.96 5.60 -22.22
N GLU A 30 -11.71 6.66 -22.99
CA GLU A 30 -11.81 6.62 -24.46
C GLU A 30 -10.69 5.79 -25.10
N GLU A 31 -9.48 5.82 -24.53
CA GLU A 31 -8.40 4.91 -24.93
C GLU A 31 -8.79 3.45 -24.66
N ALA A 32 -9.28 3.13 -23.46
CA ALA A 32 -9.70 1.77 -23.12
C ALA A 32 -10.84 1.29 -24.02
N ARG A 33 -11.84 2.14 -24.28
CA ARG A 33 -12.94 1.87 -25.22
C ARG A 33 -12.42 1.57 -26.62
N SER A 34 -11.51 2.40 -27.12
CA SER A 34 -10.88 2.23 -28.44
C SER A 34 -10.04 0.97 -28.54
N ALA A 35 -9.47 0.52 -27.41
CA ALA A 35 -8.73 -0.73 -27.29
C ALA A 35 -9.63 -1.98 -27.13
N GLY A 36 -10.96 -1.82 -27.22
CA GLY A 36 -11.93 -2.91 -27.15
C GLY A 36 -12.46 -3.23 -25.75
N ALA A 37 -12.11 -2.43 -24.73
CA ALA A 37 -12.64 -2.63 -23.38
C ALA A 37 -14.14 -2.30 -23.31
N ARG A 38 -14.87 -3.05 -22.49
CA ARG A 38 -16.27 -2.76 -22.19
C ARG A 38 -16.35 -1.78 -21.03
N ILE A 39 -16.93 -0.62 -21.29
CA ILE A 39 -17.13 0.47 -20.32
C ILE A 39 -18.56 0.41 -19.77
N GLN A 40 -18.70 0.36 -18.45
CA GLN A 40 -19.99 0.35 -17.77
C GLN A 40 -20.03 1.43 -16.68
N ASP A 41 -20.74 2.51 -16.96
CA ASP A 41 -20.99 3.58 -16.00
C ASP A 41 -22.11 3.19 -15.02
N VAL A 42 -21.85 3.41 -13.73
CA VAL A 42 -22.83 3.23 -12.65
C VAL A 42 -23.55 4.57 -12.43
N ASN A 43 -24.54 4.84 -13.28
CA ASN A 43 -25.33 6.07 -13.27
C ASN A 43 -26.84 5.75 -13.11
N PRO A 44 -27.31 5.46 -11.89
CA PRO A 44 -28.68 4.97 -11.66
C PRO A 44 -29.77 5.98 -12.01
N ALA A 45 -29.49 7.29 -11.92
CA ALA A 45 -30.43 8.35 -12.26
C ALA A 45 -30.31 8.81 -13.73
N SER A 46 -29.45 8.19 -14.54
CA SER A 46 -29.18 8.60 -15.93
C SER A 46 -28.85 10.10 -16.06
N GLU A 47 -28.08 10.63 -15.10
CA GLU A 47 -27.72 12.04 -15.04
C GLU A 47 -26.70 12.42 -16.11
N SER A 48 -26.74 13.68 -16.54
CA SER A 48 -25.68 14.28 -17.37
C SER A 48 -24.59 14.86 -16.50
N PHE A 49 -23.34 14.53 -16.80
CA PHE A 49 -22.15 15.08 -16.13
C PHE A 49 -21.55 16.28 -16.88
N VAL A 50 -22.20 16.77 -17.93
CA VAL A 50 -21.74 17.94 -18.70
C VAL A 50 -21.65 19.16 -17.79
N GLY A 51 -20.52 19.87 -17.84
CA GLY A 51 -20.26 21.03 -16.99
C GLY A 51 -19.96 20.69 -15.52
N SER A 52 -19.94 19.40 -15.15
CA SER A 52 -19.57 18.95 -13.81
C SER A 52 -18.13 18.42 -13.78
N ARG A 53 -17.46 18.60 -12.64
CA ARG A 53 -16.18 17.92 -12.36
C ARG A 53 -16.34 16.50 -11.84
N LYS A 54 -17.57 16.02 -11.68
CA LYS A 54 -17.86 14.63 -11.27
C LYS A 54 -17.82 13.71 -12.48
N LEU A 55 -17.45 12.45 -12.24
CA LEU A 55 -17.58 11.35 -13.19
C LEU A 55 -18.35 10.24 -12.47
N PRO A 56 -19.18 9.44 -13.16
CA PRO A 56 -19.80 8.28 -12.53
C PRO A 56 -18.71 7.26 -12.12
N PRO A 57 -18.97 6.39 -11.14
CA PRO A 57 -18.17 5.18 -10.97
C PRO A 57 -18.25 4.34 -12.25
N THR A 58 -17.12 4.01 -12.83
CA THR A 58 -17.05 3.33 -14.13
C THR A 58 -16.30 2.01 -13.98
N LEU A 59 -17.00 0.91 -14.28
CA LEU A 59 -16.39 -0.42 -14.37
C LEU A 59 -15.82 -0.61 -15.77
N ILE A 60 -14.60 -1.11 -15.87
CA ILE A 60 -13.90 -1.30 -17.15
C ILE A 60 -13.46 -2.75 -17.24
N LEU A 61 -13.94 -3.46 -18.25
CA LEU A 61 -13.78 -4.92 -18.40
C LEU A 61 -13.03 -5.24 -19.68
N GLY A 62 -12.15 -6.25 -19.63
CA GLY A 62 -11.39 -6.70 -20.79
C GLY A 62 -10.41 -5.66 -21.33
N VAL A 63 -9.87 -4.81 -20.46
CA VAL A 63 -8.90 -3.79 -20.86
C VAL A 63 -7.52 -4.43 -21.11
N PRO A 64 -6.87 -4.15 -22.27
CA PRO A 64 -5.53 -4.66 -22.53
C PRO A 64 -4.48 -4.07 -21.57
N ALA A 65 -3.55 -4.91 -21.11
CA ALA A 65 -2.49 -4.52 -20.16
C ALA A 65 -1.53 -3.42 -20.69
N ALA A 66 -1.48 -3.20 -22.01
CA ALA A 66 -0.65 -2.18 -22.62
C ALA A 66 -1.24 -0.75 -22.54
N THR A 67 -2.52 -0.62 -22.20
CA THR A 67 -3.19 0.69 -22.11
C THR A 67 -2.69 1.50 -20.92
N ARG A 68 -2.80 2.83 -21.01
CA ARG A 68 -2.40 3.73 -19.93
C ARG A 68 -3.19 3.51 -18.65
N LEU A 69 -4.46 3.10 -18.76
CA LEU A 69 -5.32 2.77 -17.61
C LEU A 69 -4.69 1.69 -16.71
N MET A 70 -3.94 0.74 -17.30
CA MET A 70 -3.29 -0.36 -16.60
C MET A 70 -1.84 -0.07 -16.18
N ARG A 71 -1.27 1.07 -16.59
CA ARG A 71 0.14 1.43 -16.36
C ARG A 71 0.33 2.63 -15.45
N GLU A 72 -0.67 3.50 -15.36
CA GLU A 72 -0.67 4.69 -14.53
C GLU A 72 -1.60 4.52 -13.34
N GLU A 73 -1.32 5.21 -12.24
CA GLU A 73 -2.25 5.27 -11.12
C GLU A 73 -3.52 6.05 -11.51
N ILE A 74 -4.68 5.44 -11.25
CA ILE A 74 -5.96 5.95 -11.73
C ILE A 74 -6.35 7.22 -10.97
N PHE A 75 -6.31 7.24 -9.63
CA PHE A 75 -6.68 8.41 -8.82
C PHE A 75 -8.04 9.04 -9.22
N GLY A 76 -9.05 8.20 -9.46
CA GLY A 76 -10.36 8.58 -9.95
C GLY A 76 -11.35 7.41 -9.88
N PRO A 77 -12.63 7.63 -10.23
CA PRO A 77 -13.69 6.65 -10.03
C PRO A 77 -13.75 5.58 -11.14
N LEU A 78 -12.59 5.15 -11.67
CA LEU A 78 -12.49 4.10 -12.69
C LEU A 78 -11.97 2.82 -12.04
N LEU A 79 -12.63 1.70 -12.28
CA LEU A 79 -12.27 0.41 -11.72
C LEU A 79 -12.09 -0.62 -12.86
N PRO A 80 -10.86 -0.84 -13.35
CA PRO A 80 -10.57 -1.95 -14.24
C PRO A 80 -10.71 -3.27 -13.48
N ILE A 81 -11.34 -4.25 -14.12
CA ILE A 81 -11.44 -5.63 -13.61
C ILE A 81 -10.62 -6.52 -14.51
N VAL A 82 -9.62 -7.16 -13.91
CA VAL A 82 -8.75 -8.14 -14.55
C VAL A 82 -9.19 -9.52 -14.06
N GLU A 83 -9.63 -10.35 -14.99
CA GLU A 83 -10.03 -11.73 -14.71
C GLU A 83 -8.79 -12.61 -14.55
N TYR A 84 -8.90 -13.65 -13.73
CA TYR A 84 -7.84 -14.63 -13.48
C TYR A 84 -8.47 -15.99 -13.18
N ASP A 85 -7.73 -17.08 -13.42
CA ASP A 85 -8.21 -18.44 -13.21
C ASP A 85 -7.72 -19.01 -11.87
N ASP A 86 -6.43 -18.81 -11.54
CA ASP A 86 -5.85 -19.20 -10.25
C ASP A 86 -5.32 -18.00 -9.45
N VAL A 87 -5.30 -18.13 -8.12
CA VAL A 87 -4.73 -17.09 -7.25
C VAL A 87 -3.27 -16.77 -7.59
N GLY A 88 -2.52 -17.74 -8.13
CA GLY A 88 -1.17 -17.55 -8.63
C GLY A 88 -1.09 -16.53 -9.76
N ASP A 89 -2.08 -16.45 -10.65
CA ASP A 89 -2.13 -15.46 -11.73
C ASP A 89 -2.29 -14.05 -11.15
N ALA A 90 -3.16 -13.89 -10.16
CA ALA A 90 -3.37 -12.62 -9.46
C ALA A 90 -2.11 -12.19 -8.69
N ILE A 91 -1.44 -13.13 -8.00
CA ILE A 91 -0.16 -12.88 -7.31
C ILE A 91 0.91 -12.46 -8.32
N ALA A 92 1.05 -13.17 -9.44
CA ALA A 92 2.00 -12.84 -10.49
C ALA A 92 1.73 -11.48 -11.12
N HIS A 93 0.46 -11.13 -11.32
CA HIS A 93 0.04 -9.81 -11.79
C HIS A 93 0.47 -8.69 -10.84
N VAL A 94 0.18 -8.84 -9.55
CA VAL A 94 0.59 -7.85 -8.52
C VAL A 94 2.11 -7.72 -8.45
N ASN A 95 2.84 -8.86 -8.47
CA ASN A 95 4.30 -8.87 -8.40
C ASN A 95 4.98 -8.37 -9.68
N GLY A 96 4.28 -8.35 -10.82
CA GLY A 96 4.76 -7.77 -12.07
C GLY A 96 4.73 -6.24 -12.08
N GLY A 97 4.01 -5.62 -11.14
CA GLY A 97 3.93 -4.18 -10.96
C GLY A 97 4.87 -3.65 -9.87
N GLU A 98 4.78 -2.35 -9.64
CA GLU A 98 5.43 -1.73 -8.48
C GLU A 98 4.72 -2.12 -7.18
N ARG A 99 5.48 -2.18 -6.07
CA ARG A 99 4.95 -2.57 -4.75
C ARG A 99 3.90 -1.55 -4.27
N PRO A 100 2.63 -1.95 -4.14
CA PRO A 100 1.55 -1.02 -3.84
C PRO A 100 1.57 -0.56 -2.38
N LEU A 101 0.98 0.60 -2.12
CA LEU A 101 0.78 1.11 -0.77
C LEU A 101 -0.18 0.22 0.03
N ALA A 102 -1.25 -0.25 -0.61
CA ALA A 102 -2.25 -1.10 0.00
C ALA A 102 -2.60 -2.28 -0.91
N LEU A 103 -2.85 -3.43 -0.29
CA LEU A 103 -3.44 -4.61 -0.94
C LEU A 103 -4.73 -4.99 -0.21
N TYR A 104 -5.75 -5.38 -0.97
CA TYR A 104 -7.04 -5.81 -0.43
C TYR A 104 -7.36 -7.22 -0.89
N TRP A 105 -7.72 -8.10 0.04
CA TRP A 105 -8.10 -9.47 -0.27
C TRP A 105 -9.53 -9.72 0.19
N PHE A 106 -10.37 -10.21 -0.72
CA PHE A 106 -11.74 -10.63 -0.41
C PHE A 106 -11.90 -12.13 -0.67
N GLY A 107 -12.33 -12.87 0.35
CA GLY A 107 -12.52 -14.31 0.23
C GLY A 107 -12.76 -15.02 1.56
N ARG A 108 -12.96 -16.34 1.47
CA ARG A 108 -13.18 -17.23 2.64
C ARG A 108 -12.14 -18.33 2.78
N ASP A 109 -11.29 -18.54 1.77
CA ASP A 109 -10.27 -19.58 1.77
C ASP A 109 -9.00 -19.08 2.49
N PRO A 110 -8.68 -19.61 3.69
CA PRO A 110 -7.52 -19.17 4.46
C PRO A 110 -6.19 -19.56 3.80
N ALA A 111 -6.14 -20.64 3.01
CA ALA A 111 -4.92 -21.05 2.33
C ALA A 111 -4.60 -20.09 1.18
N ARG A 112 -5.61 -19.71 0.38
CA ARG A 112 -5.44 -18.67 -0.66
C ARG A 112 -5.07 -17.32 -0.06
N ARG A 113 -5.71 -16.91 1.04
CA ARG A 113 -5.36 -15.69 1.77
C ARG A 113 -3.91 -15.69 2.19
N GLU A 114 -3.46 -16.77 2.84
CA GLU A 114 -2.10 -16.88 3.35
C GLU A 114 -1.06 -16.86 2.23
N ARG A 115 -1.35 -17.51 1.10
CA ARG A 115 -0.51 -17.42 -0.10
C ARG A 115 -0.37 -15.98 -0.58
N VAL A 116 -1.47 -15.24 -0.74
CA VAL A 116 -1.42 -13.83 -1.15
C VAL A 116 -0.58 -13.00 -0.17
N LEU A 117 -0.78 -13.16 1.14
CA LEU A 117 -0.03 -12.43 2.15
C LEU A 117 1.47 -12.74 2.16
N ARG A 118 1.87 -13.99 1.90
CA ARG A 118 3.28 -14.41 1.90
C ARG A 118 4.00 -14.12 0.59
N GLU A 119 3.29 -14.21 -0.52
CA GLU A 119 3.87 -14.17 -1.86
C GLU A 119 3.80 -12.76 -2.48
N THR A 120 3.24 -11.76 -1.80
CA THR A 120 3.19 -10.36 -2.25
C THR A 120 3.82 -9.41 -1.22
N ILE A 121 4.21 -8.22 -1.67
CA ILE A 121 4.76 -7.16 -0.82
C ILE A 121 3.93 -5.88 -1.01
N ALA A 122 3.36 -5.37 0.07
CA ALA A 122 2.60 -4.12 0.10
C ALA A 122 2.91 -3.34 1.39
N GLY A 123 2.57 -2.05 1.44
CA GLY A 123 2.69 -1.23 2.65
C GLY A 123 1.76 -1.71 3.77
N GLY A 124 0.48 -1.95 3.43
CA GLY A 124 -0.52 -2.51 4.33
C GLY A 124 -1.52 -3.43 3.60
N VAL A 125 -2.21 -4.27 4.37
CA VAL A 125 -3.21 -5.21 3.83
C VAL A 125 -4.52 -5.12 4.62
N THR A 126 -5.66 -5.17 3.94
CA THR A 126 -6.97 -5.41 4.58
C THR A 126 -7.63 -6.66 4.00
N ILE A 127 -8.19 -7.48 4.89
CA ILE A 127 -8.90 -8.72 4.55
C ILE A 127 -10.39 -8.47 4.71
N ASN A 128 -11.14 -8.76 3.65
CA ASN A 128 -12.60 -8.63 3.55
C ASN A 128 -13.13 -7.20 3.77
N ASP A 129 -12.27 -6.21 3.57
CA ASP A 129 -12.63 -4.80 3.57
C ASP A 129 -11.55 -3.99 2.83
N CYS A 130 -11.80 -2.69 2.63
CA CYS A 130 -10.85 -1.74 2.05
C CYS A 130 -10.58 -0.60 3.04
N LEU A 131 -9.46 0.11 2.87
CA LEU A 131 -9.08 1.33 3.62
C LEU A 131 -8.87 1.19 5.14
N PHE A 132 -9.61 0.35 5.86
CA PHE A 132 -9.69 0.39 7.32
C PHE A 132 -8.40 0.09 8.08
N HIS A 133 -7.38 -0.52 7.45
CA HIS A 133 -6.06 -0.62 8.08
C HIS A 133 -5.43 0.77 8.32
N LEU A 134 -5.76 1.78 7.52
CA LEU A 134 -5.37 3.18 7.76
C LEU A 134 -5.97 3.72 9.07
N ALA A 135 -7.18 3.28 9.44
CA ALA A 135 -7.83 3.74 10.66
C ALA A 135 -7.29 3.06 11.93
N GLN A 136 -6.39 2.08 11.80
CA GLN A 136 -5.79 1.39 12.94
C GLN A 136 -4.58 2.18 13.45
N GLU A 137 -4.79 3.10 14.39
CA GLU A 137 -3.71 3.93 14.97
C GLU A 137 -2.62 3.12 15.68
N HIS A 138 -2.95 1.91 16.11
CA HIS A 138 -2.03 0.92 16.70
C HIS A 138 -1.32 0.03 15.65
N GLN A 139 -1.27 0.46 14.39
CA GLN A 139 -0.48 -0.19 13.34
C GLN A 139 0.35 0.87 12.60
N PRO A 140 1.57 0.51 12.16
CA PRO A 140 2.35 1.41 11.30
C PRO A 140 1.62 1.60 9.97
N TYR A 141 1.62 2.83 9.47
CA TYR A 141 1.17 3.13 8.11
C TYR A 141 2.30 3.77 7.31
N GLY A 142 2.58 3.22 6.14
CA GLY A 142 3.64 3.65 5.25
C GLY A 142 3.80 2.71 4.06
N GLY A 143 4.55 3.16 3.06
CA GLY A 143 4.81 2.41 1.84
C GLY A 143 6.07 1.52 1.92
N VAL A 144 6.30 0.81 0.83
CA VAL A 144 7.51 -0.01 0.63
C VAL A 144 7.93 0.04 -0.84
N GLY A 145 9.18 0.40 -1.11
CA GLY A 145 9.67 0.55 -2.49
C GLY A 145 9.06 1.77 -3.15
N ALA A 146 8.45 1.62 -4.33
CA ALA A 146 7.90 2.74 -5.09
C ALA A 146 6.72 3.44 -4.37
N SER A 147 5.98 2.73 -3.51
CA SER A 147 4.92 3.32 -2.70
C SER A 147 5.40 4.15 -1.51
N GLY A 148 6.72 4.15 -1.21
CA GLY A 148 7.32 4.99 -0.17
C GLY A 148 8.30 4.26 0.75
N MET A 149 8.78 4.98 1.76
CA MET A 149 9.63 4.47 2.83
C MET A 149 9.30 5.12 4.17
N GLY A 150 9.66 4.45 5.27
CA GLY A 150 9.31 4.89 6.61
C GLY A 150 7.83 4.66 6.92
N VAL A 151 7.45 4.89 8.17
CA VAL A 151 6.09 4.68 8.67
C VAL A 151 5.72 5.76 9.70
N TYR A 152 4.44 6.01 9.87
CA TYR A 152 3.91 6.83 10.96
C TYR A 152 2.67 6.15 11.57
N HIS A 153 1.83 6.94 12.25
CA HIS A 153 0.76 6.58 13.21
C HIS A 153 1.25 6.33 14.62
N GLY A 154 0.47 6.81 15.60
CA GLY A 154 0.68 6.59 17.02
C GLY A 154 2.16 6.62 17.45
N GLU A 155 2.60 5.51 18.04
CA GLU A 155 3.99 5.33 18.48
C GLU A 155 5.00 5.34 17.33
N TRP A 156 4.67 4.78 16.16
CA TRP A 156 5.56 4.78 14.99
C TRP A 156 5.84 6.20 14.50
N GLY A 157 4.81 7.06 14.49
CA GLY A 157 4.98 8.48 14.18
C GLY A 157 5.91 9.17 15.15
N PHE A 158 5.73 8.96 16.46
CA PHE A 158 6.63 9.48 17.49
C PHE A 158 8.07 9.02 17.25
N ARG A 159 8.29 7.72 16.99
CA ARG A 159 9.62 7.16 16.71
C ARG A 159 10.24 7.75 15.43
N THR A 160 9.46 7.94 14.37
CA THR A 160 9.92 8.53 13.10
C THR A 160 10.42 9.96 13.26
N PHE A 161 9.81 10.75 14.13
CA PHE A 161 10.24 12.12 14.42
C PHE A 161 11.17 12.24 15.63
N SER A 162 11.69 11.12 16.15
CA SER A 162 12.56 11.09 17.33
C SER A 162 13.92 10.48 17.02
N GLN A 163 14.96 11.02 17.67
CA GLN A 163 16.25 10.34 17.75
C GLN A 163 16.24 9.35 18.91
N MET A 164 16.31 8.04 18.62
CA MET A 164 16.55 7.02 19.64
C MET A 164 18.00 7.10 20.11
N LYS A 165 18.26 7.93 21.14
CA LYS A 165 19.61 8.18 21.67
C LYS A 165 20.06 7.02 22.58
N PRO A 166 21.04 6.20 22.18
CA PRO A 166 21.61 5.21 23.08
C PRO A 166 22.44 5.90 24.18
N VAL A 167 22.25 5.48 25.43
CA VAL A 167 23.04 5.94 26.57
C VAL A 167 23.62 4.72 27.28
N PHE A 168 24.95 4.62 27.28
CA PHE A 168 25.67 3.58 28.00
C PHE A 168 26.38 4.20 29.20
N HIS A 169 26.04 3.73 30.40
CA HIS A 169 26.70 4.14 31.64
C HIS A 169 27.64 3.05 32.11
N GLN A 170 28.95 3.31 32.02
CA GLN A 170 29.97 2.40 32.49
C GLN A 170 30.23 2.62 33.98
N SER A 171 29.94 1.61 34.82
CA SER A 171 30.25 1.67 36.24
C SER A 171 31.75 1.84 36.49
N ASN A 172 32.12 2.62 37.50
CA ASN A 172 33.49 2.72 38.01
C ASN A 172 34.01 1.38 38.55
N LEU A 173 33.12 0.44 38.88
CA LEU A 173 33.46 -0.93 39.29
C LEU A 173 33.49 -1.92 38.12
N SER A 174 33.45 -1.43 36.86
CA SER A 174 33.41 -2.31 35.70
C SER A 174 34.73 -3.06 35.49
N GLY A 175 34.64 -4.37 35.22
CA GLY A 175 35.78 -5.21 34.86
C GLY A 175 36.40 -4.89 33.49
N VAL A 176 35.86 -3.92 32.76
CA VAL A 176 36.37 -3.47 31.45
C VAL A 176 37.82 -2.96 31.55
N ALA A 177 38.26 -2.52 32.74
CA ALA A 177 39.67 -2.19 32.95
C ALA A 177 40.62 -3.38 32.65
N LEU A 178 40.17 -4.62 32.86
CA LEU A 178 40.93 -5.84 32.53
C LEU A 178 41.09 -6.06 31.03
N LEU A 179 40.30 -5.36 30.21
CA LEU A 179 40.37 -5.36 28.75
C LEU A 179 41.24 -4.23 28.19
N ARG A 180 41.81 -3.36 29.04
CA ARG A 180 42.66 -2.24 28.65
C ARG A 180 44.15 -2.63 28.63
N PRO A 181 44.99 -1.98 27.81
CA PRO A 181 46.44 -2.15 27.87
C PRO A 181 47.03 -1.77 29.24
N PRO A 182 48.22 -2.32 29.59
CA PRO A 182 49.01 -3.29 28.83
C PRO A 182 48.41 -4.70 28.87
N TYR A 183 48.42 -5.39 27.73
CA TYR A 183 47.87 -6.73 27.61
C TYR A 183 48.80 -7.77 28.24
N GLY A 184 48.23 -8.64 29.08
CA GLY A 184 48.97 -9.72 29.74
C GLY A 184 48.05 -10.86 30.12
N LYS A 185 48.54 -11.77 30.97
CA LYS A 185 47.85 -13.05 31.30
C LYS A 185 46.38 -12.87 31.73
N MET A 186 46.06 -11.78 32.43
CA MET A 186 44.70 -11.48 32.87
C MET A 186 43.79 -11.09 31.70
N PHE A 187 44.30 -10.30 30.75
CA PHE A 187 43.60 -9.96 29.52
C PHE A 187 43.31 -11.24 28.71
N ASP A 188 44.32 -12.09 28.52
CA ASP A 188 44.17 -13.35 27.76
C ASP A 188 43.14 -14.28 28.40
N LEU A 189 43.13 -14.37 29.73
CA LEU A 189 42.15 -15.15 30.49
C LEU A 189 40.73 -14.62 30.28
N VAL A 190 40.52 -13.30 30.40
CA VAL A 190 39.20 -12.68 30.20
C VAL A 190 38.73 -12.86 28.75
N VAL A 191 39.60 -12.65 27.77
CA VAL A 191 39.29 -12.85 26.34
C VAL A 191 38.96 -14.31 26.05
N ALA A 192 39.72 -15.26 26.60
CA ALA A 192 39.45 -16.69 26.45
C ALA A 192 38.11 -17.09 27.07
N ALA A 193 37.73 -16.49 28.20
CA ALA A 193 36.42 -16.71 28.82
C ALA A 193 35.28 -16.14 27.96
N LEU A 194 35.42 -14.92 27.42
CA LEU A 194 34.41 -14.29 26.55
C LEU A 194 34.18 -15.09 25.25
N LYS A 195 35.25 -15.62 24.64
CA LYS A 195 35.18 -16.46 23.42
C LYS A 195 34.45 -17.79 23.61
N ARG A 196 34.18 -18.23 24.85
CA ARG A 196 33.43 -19.46 25.14
C ARG A 196 31.93 -19.23 25.29
N ILE A 197 31.51 -17.96 25.38
CA ILE A 197 30.10 -17.56 25.59
C ILE A 197 29.47 -17.05 24.29
N ALA A 198 30.30 -16.60 23.34
CA ALA A 198 29.91 -16.30 21.96
C ALA A 198 29.95 -17.57 21.11
#